data_AF-A0A960TAJ4-F1
#
_entry.id   AF-A0A960TAJ4-F1
#
_cell.length_a   1.000
_cell.length_b   1.000
_cell.length_c   1.000
_cell.angle_alpha   90.00
_cell.angle_beta   90.00
_cell.angle_gamma   90.00
#
_symmetry.space_group_name_H-M   'P 1'
#
loop_
_entity.id
_entity.type
_entity.pdbx_description
1 polymer ?
#
loop_
_entity_poly.entity_id
_entity_poly.type
_entity_poly.pdbx_seq_one_letter_code
_entity_poly.pdbx_strand_id
1 'polypeptide(L)'
;MQRNGSGARSGDGYMATALPPTSIKLRDDSNDLPEEQAFYRDVVQGLECRPRSLPSRYFYDDRGSELFQAITELEEYYPAACEREILSGQSGTIAEYLGDDFGLIELGPGDGHKSYHLLEALLSRKASFRYYPVDISAGIIPPLQQNLAGLDQLQFHGLVGDYEAGLQYLNGRERRHVVLFLGSSIGNFSMDESADFLRRLRMSLHAKDLLLIGFDLVKDPSILIPAYSDCAGITRQFNLNLLLRMNRELNADFDPDHFLHHAAFNPRNHAMESYLISLKEQTVSLQDPISCLQSSFTLGCFEAVQTETSQKYTEADIKDLASRSGFRIEANFQDSRGYFTDSLWIADDR
;
A
#
# COMPACT_ATOMS: atom_id res chain seq x y z
N MET A 1 -11.62 -56.38 0.77
CA MET A 1 -13.00 -56.31 1.29
C MET A 1 -13.03 -55.36 2.48
N GLN A 2 -13.74 -54.26 2.26
CA GLN A 2 -14.24 -53.19 3.13
C GLN A 2 -13.79 -53.16 4.62
N ARG A 3 -13.14 -52.04 4.99
CA ARG A 3 -13.31 -51.42 6.31
C ARG A 3 -13.76 -49.98 6.12
N ASN A 4 -14.94 -49.68 6.66
CA ASN A 4 -15.42 -48.34 6.94
C ASN A 4 -14.54 -47.72 8.05
N GLY A 5 -14.13 -46.48 7.84
CA GLY A 5 -13.41 -45.67 8.81
C GLY A 5 -13.71 -44.20 8.52
N SER A 6 -14.72 -43.69 9.22
CA SER A 6 -15.06 -42.28 9.34
C SER A 6 -13.88 -41.47 9.87
N GLY A 7 -13.46 -40.46 9.12
CA GLY A 7 -12.56 -39.40 9.58
C GLY A 7 -13.12 -38.08 9.09
N ALA A 8 -13.77 -37.35 9.99
CA ALA A 8 -14.23 -35.99 9.77
C ALA A 8 -13.04 -35.12 9.33
N ARG A 9 -13.17 -34.46 8.18
CA ARG A 9 -12.26 -33.38 7.78
C ARG A 9 -12.57 -32.18 8.66
N SER A 10 -11.67 -31.87 9.59
CA SER A 10 -11.59 -30.56 10.23
C SER A 10 -11.14 -29.55 9.18
N GLY A 11 -12.11 -28.90 8.54
CA GLY A 11 -11.88 -27.65 7.83
C GLY A 11 -11.91 -26.54 8.87
N ASP A 12 -10.75 -26.10 9.35
CA ASP A 12 -10.62 -24.83 10.04
C ASP A 12 -10.71 -23.73 8.98
N GLY A 13 -11.94 -23.45 8.54
CA GLY A 13 -12.28 -22.21 7.86
C GLY A 13 -12.26 -21.10 8.90
N TYR A 14 -11.27 -20.21 8.80
CA TYR A 14 -11.22 -19.01 9.62
C TYR A 14 -12.51 -18.21 9.43
N MET A 15 -13.16 -17.87 10.54
CA MET A 15 -14.31 -17.00 10.55
C MET A 15 -13.89 -15.62 10.05
N ALA A 16 -14.49 -15.14 8.97
CA ALA A 16 -14.40 -13.75 8.57
C ALA A 16 -14.75 -12.88 9.77
N THR A 17 -13.77 -12.13 10.30
CA THR A 17 -14.02 -11.17 11.38
C THR A 17 -15.01 -10.14 10.87
N ALA A 18 -16.18 -10.07 11.49
CA ALA A 18 -17.21 -9.13 11.10
C ALA A 18 -16.67 -7.70 11.18
N LEU A 19 -16.96 -6.89 10.16
CA LEU A 19 -16.60 -5.47 10.15
C LEU A 19 -17.21 -4.77 11.39
N PRO A 20 -16.51 -3.80 11.98
CA PRO A 20 -17.07 -3.02 13.08
C PRO A 20 -18.38 -2.33 12.68
N PRO A 21 -19.30 -2.05 13.63
CA PRO A 21 -20.59 -1.42 13.33
C PRO A 21 -20.48 -0.04 12.66
N THR A 22 -19.35 0.64 12.85
CA THR A 22 -19.06 1.95 12.25
C THR A 22 -18.37 1.85 10.89
N SER A 23 -18.11 0.64 10.40
CA SER A 23 -17.42 0.39 9.13
C SER A 23 -18.38 0.16 7.99
N ILE A 24 -18.05 0.71 6.81
CA ILE A 24 -18.89 0.67 5.62
C ILE A 24 -18.08 0.04 4.50
N LYS A 25 -18.63 -1.00 3.86
CA LYS A 25 -18.10 -1.50 2.59
C LYS A 25 -18.59 -0.60 1.46
N LEU A 26 -17.65 0.06 0.80
CA LEU A 26 -17.92 0.90 -0.35
C LEU A 26 -18.08 0.02 -1.59
N ARG A 27 -18.88 0.51 -2.53
CA ARG A 27 -18.99 -0.09 -3.85
C ARG A 27 -17.80 0.39 -4.67
N ASP A 28 -16.98 -0.54 -5.13
CA ASP A 28 -15.95 -0.26 -6.13
C ASP A 28 -16.64 -0.21 -7.50
N ASP A 29 -16.72 0.99 -8.07
CA ASP A 29 -17.22 1.22 -9.43
C ASP A 29 -16.06 1.49 -10.42
N SER A 30 -14.79 1.32 -9.99
CA SER A 30 -13.60 1.50 -10.83
C SER A 30 -13.28 0.26 -11.68
N ASN A 31 -13.76 -0.91 -11.26
CA ASN A 31 -13.52 -2.18 -11.93
C ASN A 31 -14.83 -3.00 -12.03
N ASP A 32 -15.30 -3.23 -13.25
CA ASP A 32 -16.55 -3.98 -13.52
C ASP A 32 -16.44 -5.49 -13.20
N LEU A 33 -15.27 -5.97 -12.76
CA LEU A 33 -14.98 -7.39 -12.52
C LEU A 33 -14.94 -7.70 -11.02
N PRO A 34 -15.39 -8.90 -10.58
CA PRO A 34 -15.08 -9.42 -9.25
C PRO A 34 -13.56 -9.41 -8.98
N GLU A 35 -13.16 -9.20 -7.73
CA GLU A 35 -11.75 -9.07 -7.31
C GLU A 35 -10.85 -10.21 -7.84
N GLU A 36 -11.29 -11.46 -7.71
CA GLU A 36 -10.55 -12.64 -8.20
C GLU A 36 -10.37 -12.62 -9.73
N GLN A 37 -11.36 -12.13 -10.48
CA GLN A 37 -11.29 -12.04 -11.94
C GLN A 37 -10.42 -10.86 -12.39
N ALA A 38 -10.43 -9.76 -11.65
CA ALA A 38 -9.49 -8.66 -11.85
C ALA A 38 -8.04 -9.12 -11.60
N PHE A 39 -7.81 -9.87 -10.52
CA PHE A 39 -6.50 -10.47 -10.23
C PHE A 39 -6.03 -11.38 -11.36
N TYR A 40 -6.87 -12.31 -11.82
CA TYR A 40 -6.55 -13.17 -12.97
C TYR A 40 -6.18 -12.35 -14.22
N ARG A 41 -7.01 -11.37 -14.60
CA ARG A 41 -6.77 -10.51 -15.77
C ARG A 41 -5.42 -9.82 -15.69
N ASP A 42 -5.10 -9.23 -14.54
CA ASP A 42 -3.91 -8.43 -14.37
C ASP A 42 -2.64 -9.30 -14.31
N VAL A 43 -2.73 -10.51 -13.74
CA VAL A 43 -1.67 -11.52 -13.81
C VAL A 43 -1.44 -11.99 -15.23
N VAL A 44 -2.50 -12.33 -15.99
CA VAL A 44 -2.38 -12.73 -17.40
C VAL A 44 -1.70 -11.62 -18.21
N GLN A 45 -2.19 -10.38 -18.11
CA GLN A 45 -1.60 -9.25 -18.82
C GLN A 45 -0.11 -9.06 -18.45
N GLY A 46 0.22 -9.19 -17.17
CA GLY A 46 1.59 -9.10 -16.67
C GLY A 46 2.51 -10.24 -17.12
N LEU A 47 1.93 -11.43 -17.30
CA LEU A 47 2.57 -12.60 -17.89
C LEU A 47 2.37 -12.67 -19.42
N GLU A 48 1.88 -11.62 -20.07
CA GLU A 48 1.87 -11.53 -21.55
C GLU A 48 2.83 -10.44 -22.03
N CYS A 49 3.02 -9.37 -21.25
CA CYS A 49 3.92 -8.29 -21.60
C CYS A 49 5.39 -8.74 -21.71
N ARG A 50 6.18 -7.96 -22.46
CA ARG A 50 7.64 -8.11 -22.58
C ARG A 50 8.28 -6.72 -22.42
N PRO A 51 9.11 -6.49 -21.38
CA PRO A 51 9.44 -7.39 -20.28
C PRO A 51 8.21 -7.74 -19.41
N ARG A 52 8.27 -8.87 -18.68
CA ARG A 52 7.17 -9.33 -17.81
C ARG A 52 7.11 -8.53 -16.53
N SER A 53 5.91 -8.21 -16.06
CA SER A 53 5.70 -7.45 -14.82
C SER A 53 4.40 -7.83 -14.12
N LEU A 54 4.42 -8.03 -12.81
CA LEU A 54 3.23 -8.26 -11.99
C LEU A 54 2.97 -7.05 -11.08
N PRO A 55 1.71 -6.60 -10.89
CA PRO A 55 1.42 -5.45 -10.05
C PRO A 55 1.66 -5.72 -8.55
N SER A 56 2.40 -4.82 -7.88
CA SER A 56 2.75 -4.94 -6.46
C SER A 56 1.56 -4.90 -5.50
N ARG A 57 0.43 -4.30 -5.90
CA ARG A 57 -0.82 -4.31 -5.10
C ARG A 57 -1.26 -5.73 -4.71
N TYR A 58 -0.89 -6.75 -5.48
CA TYR A 58 -1.26 -8.14 -5.20
C TYR A 58 -0.38 -8.82 -4.14
N PHE A 59 0.68 -8.16 -3.66
CA PHE A 59 1.41 -8.66 -2.50
C PHE A 59 0.54 -8.72 -1.24
N TYR A 60 -0.42 -7.79 -1.09
CA TYR A 60 -1.15 -7.56 0.15
C TYR A 60 -2.39 -8.46 0.31
N ASP A 61 -2.22 -9.78 0.18
CA ASP A 61 -3.15 -10.70 0.85
C ASP A 61 -2.87 -10.71 2.37
N ASP A 62 -3.63 -11.48 3.16
CA ASP A 62 -3.44 -11.53 4.62
C ASP A 62 -1.98 -11.86 4.99
N ARG A 63 -1.40 -12.86 4.33
CA ARG A 63 -0.02 -13.29 4.60
C ARG A 63 1.01 -12.25 4.18
N GLY A 64 0.83 -11.62 3.02
CA GLY A 64 1.72 -10.57 2.56
C GLY A 64 1.67 -9.34 3.46
N SER A 65 0.50 -9.01 3.99
CA SER A 65 0.33 -7.92 4.96
C SER A 65 1.10 -8.21 6.27
N GLU A 66 1.04 -9.43 6.79
CA GLU A 66 1.86 -9.87 7.94
C GLU A 66 3.37 -9.78 7.64
N LEU A 67 3.78 -10.23 6.45
CA LEU A 67 5.18 -10.17 6.02
C LEU A 67 5.66 -8.71 5.90
N PHE A 68 4.82 -7.82 5.37
CA PHE A 68 5.14 -6.40 5.27
C PHE A 68 5.25 -5.75 6.66
N GLN A 69 4.36 -6.08 7.61
CA GLN A 69 4.51 -5.64 9.00
C GLN A 69 5.85 -6.09 9.59
N ALA A 70 6.25 -7.34 9.36
CA ALA A 70 7.56 -7.81 9.79
C ALA A 70 8.72 -7.06 9.13
N ILE A 71 8.59 -6.68 7.84
CA ILE A 71 9.57 -5.84 7.13
C ILE A 71 9.69 -4.47 7.82
N THR A 72 8.58 -3.85 8.24
CA THR A 72 8.62 -2.52 8.87
C THR A 72 9.37 -2.45 10.21
N GLU A 73 9.65 -3.61 10.80
CA GLU A 73 10.40 -3.74 12.06
C GLU A 73 11.87 -4.15 11.85
N LEU A 74 12.30 -4.36 10.60
CA LEU A 74 13.70 -4.64 10.26
C LEU A 74 14.56 -3.38 10.40
N GLU A 75 15.80 -3.55 10.88
CA GLU A 75 16.77 -2.45 11.00
C GLU A 75 17.16 -1.91 9.61
N GLU A 76 17.27 -2.79 8.62
CA GLU A 76 17.58 -2.42 7.23
C GLU A 76 16.43 -1.61 6.58
N TYR A 77 15.18 -1.85 6.97
CA TYR A 77 14.01 -1.15 6.42
C TYR A 77 13.74 0.17 7.15
N TYR A 78 14.65 1.12 6.95
CA TYR A 78 14.57 2.44 7.57
C TYR A 78 13.30 3.27 7.27
N PRO A 79 12.55 3.16 6.14
CA PRO A 79 11.46 4.09 5.84
C PRO A 79 10.40 4.16 6.94
N ALA A 80 10.01 3.00 7.49
CA ALA A 80 9.01 2.94 8.57
C ALA A 80 9.52 3.60 9.86
N ALA A 81 10.80 3.43 10.20
CA ALA A 81 11.41 4.06 11.36
C ALA A 81 11.54 5.58 11.20
N CYS A 82 11.98 6.05 10.03
CA CYS A 82 12.10 7.49 9.73
C CYS A 82 10.74 8.20 9.78
N GLU A 83 9.71 7.64 9.14
CA GLU A 83 8.36 8.23 9.16
C GLU A 83 7.76 8.23 10.58
N ARG A 84 7.98 7.16 11.35
CA ARG A 84 7.58 7.09 12.77
C ARG A 84 8.31 8.14 13.62
N GLU A 85 9.58 8.42 13.37
CA GLU A 85 10.32 9.53 14.01
C GLU A 85 9.67 10.88 13.71
N ILE A 86 9.31 11.14 12.44
CA ILE A 86 8.63 12.37 12.04
C ILE A 86 7.30 12.51 12.76
N LEU A 87 6.43 11.50 12.67
CA LEU A 87 5.08 11.56 13.22
C LEU A 87 5.07 11.60 14.75
N SER A 88 5.98 10.91 15.43
CA SER A 88 6.07 10.99 16.90
C SER A 88 6.70 12.30 17.40
N GLY A 89 7.71 12.83 16.69
CA GLY A 89 8.44 14.03 17.11
C GLY A 89 7.80 15.34 16.68
N GLN A 90 7.02 15.33 15.58
CA GLN A 90 6.54 16.56 14.93
C GLN A 90 5.00 16.61 14.78
N SER A 91 4.24 15.62 15.29
CA SER A 91 2.76 15.58 15.22
C SER A 91 2.09 16.84 15.76
N GLY A 92 2.60 17.44 16.83
CA GLY A 92 2.06 18.68 17.39
C GLY A 92 2.08 19.84 16.38
N THR A 93 3.20 20.01 15.69
CA THR A 93 3.37 21.01 14.62
C THR A 93 2.55 20.65 13.40
N ILE A 94 2.56 19.38 12.96
CA ILE A 94 1.71 18.94 11.84
C ILE A 94 0.24 19.26 12.14
N ALA A 95 -0.24 18.92 13.33
CA ALA A 95 -1.59 19.20 13.79
C ALA A 95 -1.92 20.71 13.84
N GLU A 96 -0.93 21.59 14.08
CA GLU A 96 -1.12 23.05 13.97
C GLU A 96 -1.42 23.48 12.54
N TYR A 97 -0.68 22.94 11.57
CA TYR A 97 -0.93 23.20 10.15
C TYR A 97 -2.28 22.64 9.68
N LEU A 98 -2.68 21.46 10.18
CA LEU A 98 -3.97 20.86 9.82
C LEU A 98 -5.14 21.73 10.29
N GLY A 99 -5.04 22.39 11.43
CA GLY A 99 -6.08 23.27 11.97
C GLY A 99 -7.27 22.49 12.55
N ASP A 100 -8.48 22.98 12.32
CA ASP A 100 -9.73 22.43 12.88
C ASP A 100 -10.83 22.28 11.79
N ASP A 101 -11.90 21.53 12.12
CA ASP A 101 -13.12 21.33 11.33
C ASP A 101 -12.88 20.70 9.95
N PHE A 102 -12.46 19.43 9.96
CA PHE A 102 -12.19 18.67 8.74
C PHE A 102 -12.50 17.16 8.88
N GLY A 103 -12.71 16.50 7.74
CA GLY A 103 -12.59 15.04 7.65
C GLY A 103 -11.17 14.63 7.35
N LEU A 104 -10.60 13.79 8.21
CA LEU A 104 -9.28 13.18 8.04
C LEU A 104 -9.43 11.83 7.35
N ILE A 105 -9.01 11.74 6.10
CA ILE A 105 -9.00 10.49 5.34
C ILE A 105 -7.59 9.94 5.26
N GLU A 106 -7.41 8.69 5.65
CA GLU A 106 -6.13 8.01 5.54
C GLU A 106 -6.25 6.89 4.49
N LEU A 107 -5.44 6.98 3.45
CA LEU A 107 -5.41 6.05 2.34
C LEU A 107 -4.38 4.95 2.64
N GLY A 108 -4.85 3.73 2.92
CA GLY A 108 -4.00 2.60 3.29
C GLY A 108 -3.35 2.77 4.67
N PRO A 109 -4.14 2.87 5.77
CA PRO A 109 -3.63 3.11 7.13
C PRO A 109 -2.79 1.95 7.70
N GLY A 110 -2.89 0.75 7.11
CA GLY A 110 -2.30 -0.45 7.69
C GLY A 110 -2.82 -0.71 9.10
N ASP A 111 -1.92 -0.92 10.05
CA ASP A 111 -2.24 -1.17 11.47
C ASP A 111 -2.47 0.10 12.30
N GLY A 112 -2.28 1.30 11.71
CA GLY A 112 -2.53 2.60 12.33
C GLY A 112 -1.47 3.06 13.34
N HIS A 113 -0.34 2.35 13.51
CA HIS A 113 0.69 2.79 14.45
C HIS A 113 1.30 4.14 14.10
N LYS A 114 1.40 4.45 12.79
CA LYS A 114 1.91 5.73 12.30
C LYS A 114 0.95 6.88 12.60
N SER A 115 -0.32 6.71 12.21
CA SER A 115 -1.33 7.74 12.39
C SER A 115 -1.73 7.95 13.84
N TYR A 116 -1.51 6.97 14.73
CA TYR A 116 -1.73 7.12 16.17
C TYR A 116 -1.16 8.42 16.73
N HIS A 117 0.10 8.75 16.45
CA HIS A 117 0.75 9.95 16.98
C HIS A 117 0.11 11.25 16.51
N LEU A 118 -0.32 11.32 15.26
CA LEU A 118 -0.99 12.49 14.70
C LEU A 118 -2.42 12.63 15.25
N LEU A 119 -3.15 11.51 15.33
CA LEU A 119 -4.50 11.47 15.90
C LEU A 119 -4.48 11.88 17.38
N GLU A 120 -3.52 11.39 18.16
CA GLU A 120 -3.31 11.78 19.56
C GLU A 120 -3.03 13.28 19.70
N ALA A 121 -2.18 13.85 18.84
CA ALA A 121 -1.89 15.28 18.85
C ALA A 121 -3.13 16.14 18.50
N LEU A 122 -3.94 15.70 17.53
CA LEU A 122 -5.20 16.36 17.17
C LEU A 122 -6.24 16.29 18.30
N LEU A 123 -6.35 15.16 18.99
CA LEU A 123 -7.24 15.03 20.15
C LEU A 123 -6.75 15.87 21.35
N SER A 124 -5.44 15.86 21.62
CA SER A 124 -4.83 16.61 22.73
C SER A 124 -5.04 18.11 22.60
N ARG A 125 -5.01 18.64 21.37
CA ARG A 125 -5.32 20.05 21.10
C ARG A 125 -6.82 20.36 21.00
N LYS A 126 -7.68 19.33 21.13
CA LYS A 126 -9.15 19.41 21.00
C LYS A 126 -9.61 19.85 19.61
N ALA A 127 -8.91 19.40 18.57
CA ALA A 127 -9.32 19.66 17.19
C ALA A 127 -10.67 18.98 16.90
N SER A 128 -11.51 19.64 16.12
CA SER A 128 -12.76 19.05 15.63
C SER A 128 -12.51 18.31 14.32
N PHE A 129 -12.46 16.98 14.36
CA PHE A 129 -12.26 16.17 13.16
C PHE A 129 -12.99 14.82 13.24
N ARG A 130 -13.21 14.21 12.07
CA ARG A 130 -13.67 12.82 11.91
C ARG A 130 -12.63 12.01 11.17
N TYR A 131 -12.40 10.77 11.58
CA TYR A 131 -11.35 9.92 11.01
C TYR A 131 -11.95 8.82 10.13
N TYR A 132 -11.50 8.78 8.88
CA TYR A 132 -11.96 7.91 7.81
C TYR A 132 -10.80 7.10 7.23
N PRO A 133 -10.39 6.01 7.87
CA PRO A 133 -9.43 5.09 7.28
C PRO A 133 -10.05 4.35 6.09
N VAL A 134 -9.35 4.30 4.97
CA VAL A 134 -9.74 3.61 3.73
C VAL A 134 -8.73 2.53 3.41
N ASP A 135 -9.18 1.28 3.34
CA ASP A 135 -8.36 0.16 2.91
C ASP A 135 -9.14 -0.83 2.04
N ILE A 136 -8.44 -1.47 1.10
CA ILE A 136 -9.03 -2.51 0.24
C ILE A 136 -9.25 -3.78 1.07
N SER A 137 -8.37 -4.06 2.04
CA SER A 137 -8.48 -5.21 2.91
C SER A 137 -9.52 -4.97 4.00
N ALA A 138 -10.65 -5.68 3.93
CA ALA A 138 -11.65 -5.69 5.00
C ALA A 138 -11.06 -6.18 6.34
N GLY A 139 -10.06 -7.06 6.28
CA GLY A 139 -9.43 -7.69 7.45
C GLY A 139 -8.60 -6.74 8.30
N ILE A 140 -8.11 -5.63 7.75
CA ILE A 140 -7.24 -4.69 8.48
C ILE A 140 -8.02 -3.71 9.36
N ILE A 141 -9.29 -3.45 9.05
CA ILE A 141 -10.10 -2.45 9.74
C ILE A 141 -10.35 -2.79 11.23
N PRO A 142 -10.72 -4.03 11.63
CA PRO A 142 -10.88 -4.34 13.05
C PRO A 142 -9.58 -4.23 13.87
N PRO A 143 -8.43 -4.80 13.45
CA PRO A 143 -7.14 -4.60 14.12
C PRO A 143 -6.74 -3.13 14.24
N LEU A 144 -6.92 -2.36 13.17
CA LEU A 144 -6.68 -0.91 13.17
C LEU A 144 -7.50 -0.20 14.26
N GLN A 145 -8.81 -0.46 14.31
CA GLN A 145 -9.67 0.15 15.33
C GLN A 145 -9.25 -0.25 16.75
N GLN A 146 -8.80 -1.50 16.94
CA GLN A 146 -8.29 -1.97 18.23
C GLN A 146 -7.01 -1.24 18.64
N ASN A 147 -6.07 -1.03 17.71
CA ASN A 147 -4.82 -0.31 17.98
C ASN A 147 -5.05 1.16 18.33
N LEU A 148 -6.10 1.77 17.76
CA LEU A 148 -6.50 3.15 18.05
C LEU A 148 -7.45 3.27 19.25
N ALA A 149 -7.82 2.18 19.93
CA ALA A 149 -8.81 2.19 21.00
C ALA A 149 -8.38 3.01 22.24
N GLY A 150 -7.08 3.29 22.40
CA GLY A 150 -6.57 4.18 23.45
C GLY A 150 -6.81 5.66 23.19
N LEU A 151 -7.27 6.04 21.99
CA LEU A 151 -7.58 7.42 21.61
C LEU A 151 -9.05 7.72 21.94
N ASP A 152 -9.30 8.01 23.22
CA ASP A 152 -10.63 8.39 23.70
C ASP A 152 -11.21 9.54 22.86
N GLN A 153 -12.50 9.43 22.49
CA GLN A 153 -13.25 10.40 21.66
C GLN A 153 -12.95 10.40 20.16
N LEU A 154 -12.05 9.53 19.66
CA LEU A 154 -11.83 9.40 18.22
C LEU A 154 -13.12 8.94 17.51
N GLN A 155 -13.62 9.77 16.59
CA GLN A 155 -14.75 9.41 15.72
C GLN A 155 -14.23 8.56 14.55
N PHE A 156 -14.17 7.24 14.75
CA PHE A 156 -13.67 6.27 13.78
C PHE A 156 -14.77 5.79 12.81
N HIS A 157 -14.52 5.96 11.51
CA HIS A 157 -15.42 5.57 10.42
C HIS A 157 -14.66 4.75 9.37
N GLY A 158 -14.50 3.45 9.60
CA GLY A 158 -13.76 2.57 8.68
C GLY A 158 -14.45 2.43 7.32
N LEU A 159 -13.68 2.55 6.25
CA LEU A 159 -14.17 2.42 4.87
C LEU A 159 -13.40 1.29 4.18
N VAL A 160 -14.13 0.29 3.69
CA VAL A 160 -13.56 -0.82 2.91
C VAL A 160 -13.79 -0.56 1.44
N GLY A 161 -12.73 -0.33 0.69
CA GLY A 161 -12.76 0.00 -0.74
C GLY A 161 -11.42 0.57 -1.20
N ASP A 162 -11.32 0.86 -2.49
CA ASP A 162 -10.14 1.54 -3.01
C ASP A 162 -10.08 3.02 -2.58
N TYR A 163 -8.95 3.67 -2.89
CA TYR A 163 -8.72 5.07 -2.54
C TYR A 163 -9.71 6.02 -3.22
N GLU A 164 -10.16 5.73 -4.44
CA GLU A 164 -11.07 6.59 -5.19
C GLU A 164 -12.48 6.56 -4.59
N ALA A 165 -12.99 5.38 -4.26
CA ALA A 165 -14.25 5.17 -3.56
C ALA A 165 -14.26 5.87 -2.19
N GLY A 166 -13.16 5.77 -1.44
CA GLY A 166 -13.00 6.47 -0.16
C GLY A 166 -13.08 8.00 -0.30
N LEU A 167 -12.36 8.56 -1.28
CA LEU A 167 -12.41 10.00 -1.57
C LEU A 167 -13.80 10.46 -2.03
N GLN A 168 -14.46 9.69 -2.89
CA GLN A 168 -15.83 9.97 -3.34
C GLN A 168 -16.83 9.91 -2.19
N TYR A 169 -16.65 8.98 -1.25
CA TYR A 169 -17.50 8.87 -0.07
C TYR A 169 -17.47 10.16 0.75
N LEU A 170 -16.33 10.86 0.86
CA LEU A 170 -16.27 12.09 1.64
C LEU A 170 -16.86 13.31 0.94
N ASN A 171 -16.98 13.30 -0.38
CA ASN A 171 -17.51 14.42 -1.13
C ASN A 171 -18.92 14.81 -0.65
N GLY A 172 -19.09 16.05 -0.22
CA GLY A 172 -20.35 16.59 0.31
C GLY A 172 -20.71 16.17 1.75
N ARG A 173 -19.89 15.36 2.43
CA ARG A 173 -20.05 15.01 3.86
C ARG A 173 -19.27 15.92 4.79
N GLU A 174 -18.15 16.43 4.30
CA GLU A 174 -17.26 17.33 5.04
C GLU A 174 -17.11 18.65 4.30
N ARG A 175 -16.84 19.72 5.04
CA ARG A 175 -16.59 21.04 4.45
C ARG A 175 -15.15 21.19 3.96
N ARG A 176 -14.22 20.50 4.63
CA ARG A 176 -12.79 20.51 4.37
C ARG A 176 -12.23 19.11 4.58
N HIS A 177 -11.28 18.74 3.73
CA HIS A 177 -10.62 17.44 3.77
C HIS A 177 -9.14 17.59 4.09
N VAL A 178 -8.64 16.67 4.91
CA VAL A 178 -7.21 16.42 5.08
C VAL A 178 -6.97 14.96 4.69
N VAL A 179 -6.13 14.76 3.68
CA VAL A 179 -5.74 13.43 3.20
C VAL A 179 -4.39 13.06 3.78
N LEU A 180 -4.27 11.85 4.33
CA LEU A 180 -3.00 11.22 4.68
C LEU A 180 -2.70 10.13 3.64
N PHE A 181 -1.54 10.21 3.03
CA PHE A 181 -1.02 9.15 2.16
C PHE A 181 0.44 8.85 2.52
N LEU A 182 0.60 7.95 3.49
CA LEU A 182 1.84 7.72 4.22
C LEU A 182 2.58 6.47 3.69
N GLY A 183 3.76 6.21 4.25
CA GLY A 183 4.59 5.02 3.99
C GLY A 183 5.38 5.08 2.70
N SER A 184 5.42 6.22 2.02
CA SER A 184 5.94 6.32 0.65
C SER A 184 5.28 5.34 -0.32
N SER A 185 4.00 5.03 -0.08
CA SER A 185 3.17 4.18 -0.94
C SER A 185 3.03 4.77 -2.35
N ILE A 186 3.13 6.09 -2.49
CA ILE A 186 3.24 6.79 -3.80
C ILE A 186 4.45 6.32 -4.62
N GLY A 187 5.47 5.77 -3.96
CA GLY A 187 6.65 5.17 -4.57
C GLY A 187 6.36 3.91 -5.39
N ASN A 188 5.21 3.26 -5.19
CA ASN A 188 4.79 2.08 -5.94
C ASN A 188 4.37 2.38 -7.38
N PHE A 189 4.37 3.67 -7.75
CA PHE A 189 4.07 4.18 -9.07
C PHE A 189 5.35 4.76 -9.69
N SER A 190 5.45 4.71 -11.02
CA SER A 190 6.40 5.56 -11.74
C SER A 190 6.03 7.05 -11.56
N MET A 191 6.99 7.95 -11.79
CA MET A 191 6.76 9.41 -11.66
C MET A 191 5.51 9.92 -12.39
N ASP A 192 5.23 9.40 -13.59
CA ASP A 192 4.05 9.81 -14.37
C ASP A 192 2.74 9.24 -13.79
N GLU A 193 2.76 7.98 -13.37
CA GLU A 193 1.64 7.34 -12.68
C GLU A 193 1.35 8.02 -11.33
N SER A 194 2.38 8.42 -10.58
CA SER A 194 2.26 9.21 -9.35
C SER A 194 1.57 10.55 -9.64
N ALA A 195 2.00 11.27 -10.70
CA ALA A 195 1.37 12.53 -11.10
C ALA A 195 -0.09 12.33 -11.55
N ASP A 196 -0.40 11.25 -12.26
CA ASP A 196 -1.76 10.87 -12.66
C ASP A 196 -2.64 10.59 -11.45
N PHE A 197 -2.16 9.79 -10.50
CA PHE A 197 -2.86 9.49 -9.26
C PHE A 197 -3.12 10.75 -8.44
N LEU A 198 -2.09 11.59 -8.23
CA LEU A 198 -2.21 12.83 -7.47
C LEU A 198 -3.17 13.83 -8.14
N ARG A 199 -3.22 13.88 -9.49
CA ARG A 199 -4.23 14.67 -10.21
C ARG A 199 -5.66 14.14 -9.97
N ARG A 200 -5.87 12.83 -9.97
CA ARG A 200 -7.18 12.24 -9.63
C ARG A 200 -7.58 12.54 -8.20
N LEU A 201 -6.65 12.39 -7.26
CA LEU A 201 -6.83 12.78 -5.86
C LEU A 201 -7.21 14.26 -5.75
N ARG A 202 -6.47 15.15 -6.44
CA ARG A 202 -6.77 16.59 -6.50
C ARG A 202 -8.18 16.88 -7.01
N MET A 203 -8.70 16.12 -7.97
CA MET A 203 -10.06 16.32 -8.49
C MET A 203 -11.15 16.08 -7.45
N SER A 204 -10.89 15.21 -6.47
CA SER A 204 -11.78 14.92 -5.34
C SER A 204 -11.67 15.93 -4.19
N LEU A 205 -10.71 16.85 -4.24
CA LEU A 205 -10.48 17.87 -3.22
C LEU A 205 -10.97 19.26 -3.62
N HIS A 206 -11.47 19.98 -2.63
CA HIS A 206 -11.77 21.41 -2.70
C HIS A 206 -10.47 22.23 -2.64
N ALA A 207 -10.56 23.51 -3.00
CA ALA A 207 -9.45 24.42 -2.78
C ALA A 207 -9.16 24.55 -1.28
N LYS A 208 -7.87 24.60 -0.91
CA LYS A 208 -7.38 24.69 0.48
C LYS A 208 -7.55 23.43 1.34
N ASP A 209 -8.03 22.33 0.76
CA ASP A 209 -7.86 21.01 1.37
C ASP A 209 -6.37 20.65 1.41
N LEU A 210 -6.01 19.79 2.36
CA LEU A 210 -4.62 19.42 2.60
C LEU A 210 -4.36 17.95 2.24
N LEU A 211 -3.13 17.70 1.80
CA LEU A 211 -2.58 16.36 1.61
C LEU A 211 -1.25 16.29 2.38
N LEU A 212 -1.17 15.42 3.38
CA LEU A 212 0.10 15.02 3.97
C LEU A 212 0.55 13.72 3.31
N ILE A 213 1.67 13.76 2.61
CA ILE A 213 2.18 12.65 1.81
C ILE A 213 3.63 12.33 2.15
N GLY A 214 3.90 11.05 2.42
CA GLY A 214 5.24 10.56 2.74
C GLY A 214 6.04 10.22 1.48
N PHE A 215 7.32 10.60 1.45
CA PHE A 215 8.26 10.31 0.37
C PHE A 215 9.57 9.78 0.93
N ASP A 216 10.00 8.62 0.43
CA ASP A 216 11.35 8.11 0.67
C ASP A 216 12.36 8.78 -0.28
N LEU A 217 13.39 9.40 0.28
CA LEU A 217 14.30 10.27 -0.48
C LEU A 217 15.41 9.49 -1.21
N VAL A 218 15.96 10.06 -2.26
CA VAL A 218 17.18 9.52 -2.90
C VAL A 218 18.35 9.58 -1.91
N LYS A 219 19.07 8.45 -1.77
CA LYS A 219 20.23 8.32 -0.90
C LYS A 219 21.17 7.22 -1.41
N ASP A 220 22.25 6.96 -0.67
CA ASP A 220 23.26 5.97 -1.05
C ASP A 220 22.62 4.58 -1.32
N PRO A 221 22.88 3.95 -2.48
CA PRO A 221 22.41 2.60 -2.77
C PRO A 221 22.81 1.56 -1.71
N SER A 222 23.91 1.77 -0.98
CA SER A 222 24.31 0.88 0.12
C SER A 222 23.34 0.89 1.30
N ILE A 223 22.48 1.90 1.39
CA ILE A 223 21.39 2.00 2.37
C ILE A 223 20.08 1.50 1.75
N LEU A 224 19.84 1.84 0.48
CA LEU A 224 18.60 1.47 -0.22
C LEU A 224 18.49 -0.04 -0.45
N ILE A 225 19.54 -0.69 -0.95
CA ILE A 225 19.47 -2.10 -1.36
C ILE A 225 19.16 -3.04 -0.18
N PRO A 226 19.82 -2.92 0.99
CA PRO A 226 19.49 -3.77 2.14
C PRO A 226 18.05 -3.65 2.61
N ALA A 227 17.41 -2.48 2.47
CA ALA A 227 16.01 -2.30 2.83
C ALA A 227 15.07 -3.20 2.01
N TYR A 228 15.46 -3.59 0.80
CA TYR A 228 14.65 -4.46 -0.09
C TYR A 228 15.26 -5.85 -0.27
N SER A 229 16.36 -6.15 0.41
CA SER A 229 17.09 -7.41 0.32
C SER A 229 17.71 -7.71 1.68
N ASP A 230 16.87 -7.69 2.71
CA ASP A 230 17.27 -7.92 4.09
C ASP A 230 17.92 -9.30 4.28
N CYS A 231 18.83 -9.38 5.25
CA CYS A 231 19.59 -10.61 5.49
C CYS A 231 18.75 -11.74 6.11
N ALA A 232 17.63 -11.40 6.75
CA ALA A 232 16.69 -12.35 7.34
C ALA A 232 15.82 -13.05 6.27
N GLY A 233 15.79 -12.52 5.05
CA GLY A 233 15.04 -13.06 3.92
C GLY A 233 13.53 -12.84 4.05
N ILE A 234 13.07 -11.86 4.82
CA ILE A 234 11.65 -11.55 4.97
C ILE A 234 11.12 -10.88 3.70
N THR A 235 11.85 -9.94 3.11
CA THR A 235 11.50 -9.31 1.83
C THR A 235 11.48 -10.33 0.68
N ARG A 236 12.39 -11.31 0.71
CA ARG A 236 12.34 -12.47 -0.20
C ARG A 236 11.04 -13.25 -0.05
N GLN A 237 10.61 -13.54 1.18
CA GLN A 237 9.35 -14.24 1.44
C GLN A 237 8.14 -13.42 0.99
N PHE A 238 8.15 -12.11 1.24
CA PHE A 238 7.11 -11.18 0.80
C PHE A 238 6.96 -11.18 -0.73
N ASN A 239 8.08 -11.09 -1.46
CA ASN A 239 8.04 -11.10 -2.92
C ASN A 239 7.56 -12.47 -3.48
N LEU A 240 8.06 -13.58 -2.92
CA LEU A 240 7.64 -14.94 -3.33
C LEU A 240 6.20 -15.27 -2.94
N ASN A 241 5.62 -14.59 -1.96
CA ASN A 241 4.22 -14.77 -1.55
C ASN A 241 3.25 -14.53 -2.72
N LEU A 242 3.59 -13.66 -3.67
CA LEU A 242 2.77 -13.44 -4.86
C LEU A 242 2.57 -14.72 -5.68
N LEU A 243 3.60 -15.57 -5.78
CA LEU A 243 3.50 -16.88 -6.44
C LEU A 243 2.54 -17.81 -5.69
N LEU A 244 2.66 -17.83 -4.36
CA LEU A 244 1.80 -18.65 -3.49
C LEU A 244 0.34 -18.20 -3.55
N ARG A 245 0.09 -16.89 -3.62
CA ARG A 245 -1.23 -16.32 -3.82
C ARG A 245 -1.82 -16.75 -5.16
N MET A 246 -1.07 -16.64 -6.25
CA MET A 246 -1.51 -17.12 -7.57
C MET A 246 -1.83 -18.62 -7.55
N ASN A 247 -1.03 -19.44 -6.88
CA ASN A 247 -1.33 -20.87 -6.73
C ASN A 247 -2.67 -21.13 -6.01
N ARG A 248 -2.94 -20.37 -4.94
CA ARG A 248 -4.16 -20.51 -4.13
C ARG A 248 -5.40 -20.00 -4.84
N GLU A 249 -5.35 -18.80 -5.41
CA GLU A 249 -6.53 -18.08 -5.93
C GLU A 249 -6.77 -18.34 -7.42
N LEU A 250 -5.71 -18.59 -8.19
CA LEU A 250 -5.80 -18.80 -9.65
C LEU A 250 -5.47 -20.25 -10.04
N ASN A 251 -5.43 -21.17 -9.06
CA ASN A 251 -5.11 -22.58 -9.27
C ASN A 251 -3.82 -22.78 -10.10
N ALA A 252 -2.84 -21.90 -9.87
CA ALA A 252 -1.56 -21.93 -10.57
C ALA A 252 -0.60 -22.96 -9.99
N ASP A 253 0.47 -23.26 -10.72
CA ASP A 253 1.46 -24.30 -10.41
C ASP A 253 2.89 -23.76 -10.27
N PHE A 254 3.05 -22.50 -9.83
CA PHE A 254 4.37 -21.96 -9.52
C PHE A 254 5.06 -22.75 -8.41
N ASP A 255 6.34 -23.04 -8.58
CA ASP A 255 7.19 -23.60 -7.53
C ASP A 255 8.18 -22.52 -7.05
N PRO A 256 7.95 -21.89 -5.88
CA PRO A 256 8.79 -20.80 -5.37
C PRO A 256 10.26 -21.17 -5.18
N ASP A 257 10.60 -22.46 -5.02
CA ASP A 257 12.00 -22.89 -4.87
C ASP A 257 12.80 -22.74 -6.17
N HIS A 258 12.11 -22.61 -7.31
CA HIS A 258 12.70 -22.32 -8.61
C HIS A 258 12.73 -20.83 -8.96
N PHE A 259 12.50 -19.95 -7.99
CA PHE A 259 12.58 -18.49 -8.17
C PHE A 259 13.57 -17.84 -7.20
N LEU A 260 14.35 -16.90 -7.73
CA LEU A 260 15.24 -16.03 -6.98
C LEU A 260 14.59 -14.66 -6.82
N HIS A 261 14.52 -14.18 -5.58
CA HIS A 261 14.26 -12.77 -5.31
C HIS A 261 15.51 -11.94 -5.62
N HIS A 262 15.35 -10.87 -6.37
CA HIS A 262 16.41 -9.91 -6.65
C HIS A 262 15.89 -8.48 -6.51
N ALA A 263 16.57 -7.67 -5.69
CA ALA A 263 16.31 -6.25 -5.58
C ALA A 263 17.50 -5.46 -6.14
N ALA A 264 17.22 -4.44 -6.93
CA ALA A 264 18.23 -3.58 -7.54
C ALA A 264 17.84 -2.12 -7.44
N PHE A 265 18.83 -1.24 -7.21
CA PHE A 265 18.62 0.19 -7.38
C PHE A 265 18.91 0.59 -8.82
N ASN A 266 17.95 1.22 -9.48
CA ASN A 266 18.12 1.78 -10.81
C ASN A 266 18.45 3.28 -10.70
N PRO A 267 19.71 3.69 -10.97
CA PRO A 267 20.14 5.07 -10.79
C PRO A 267 19.60 6.02 -11.86
N ARG A 268 18.98 5.51 -12.93
CA ARG A 268 18.46 6.36 -14.01
C ARG A 268 17.07 6.91 -13.70
N ASN A 269 16.24 6.11 -13.05
CA ASN A 269 14.91 6.49 -12.61
C ASN A 269 14.84 6.71 -11.09
N HIS A 270 15.90 6.45 -10.33
CA HIS A 270 15.94 6.52 -8.86
C HIS A 270 14.94 5.59 -8.16
N ALA A 271 14.71 4.39 -8.69
CA ALA A 271 13.81 3.42 -8.07
C ALA A 271 14.55 2.19 -7.55
N MET A 272 14.08 1.65 -6.42
CA MET A 272 14.31 0.24 -6.11
C MET A 272 13.37 -0.61 -6.96
N GLU A 273 13.89 -1.64 -7.60
CA GLU A 273 13.14 -2.55 -8.47
C GLU A 273 13.28 -3.97 -7.91
N SER A 274 12.14 -4.62 -7.66
CA SER A 274 12.08 -6.00 -7.17
C SER A 274 11.71 -6.96 -8.29
N TYR A 275 12.39 -8.10 -8.35
CA TYR A 275 12.21 -9.11 -9.37
C TYR A 275 12.09 -10.50 -8.78
N LEU A 276 11.30 -11.34 -9.47
CA LEU A 276 11.34 -12.79 -9.38
C LEU A 276 12.03 -13.33 -10.63
N ILE A 277 13.18 -13.99 -10.45
CA ILE A 277 13.98 -14.54 -11.54
C ILE A 277 13.80 -16.05 -11.58
N SER A 278 13.33 -16.57 -12.72
CA SER A 278 13.18 -18.01 -12.93
C SER A 278 14.55 -18.69 -12.99
N LEU A 279 14.80 -19.71 -12.17
CA LEU A 279 16.10 -20.41 -12.13
C LEU A 279 16.26 -21.50 -13.21
N LYS A 280 15.18 -21.79 -13.95
CA LYS A 280 15.14 -22.75 -15.05
C LYS A 280 14.12 -22.32 -16.08
N GLU A 281 14.15 -22.94 -17.26
CA GLU A 281 12.99 -22.86 -18.15
C GLU A 281 11.83 -23.64 -17.51
N GLN A 282 10.67 -23.00 -17.37
CA GLN A 282 9.48 -23.62 -16.81
C GLN A 282 8.22 -23.01 -17.42
N THR A 283 7.23 -23.87 -17.64
CA THR A 283 5.88 -23.45 -18.02
C THR A 283 5.01 -23.49 -16.79
N VAL A 284 4.33 -22.39 -16.52
CA VAL A 284 3.35 -22.26 -15.45
C VAL A 284 1.96 -22.13 -16.06
N SER A 285 0.97 -22.74 -15.42
CA SER A 285 -0.45 -22.65 -15.76
C SER A 285 -1.19 -21.82 -14.73
N LEU A 286 -2.27 -21.16 -15.16
CA LEU A 286 -3.24 -20.52 -14.27
C LEU A 286 -4.65 -20.64 -14.85
N GLN A 287 -5.62 -20.65 -13.95
CA GLN A 287 -7.03 -20.82 -14.24
C GLN A 287 -7.80 -19.53 -13.97
N ASP A 288 -8.64 -19.15 -14.92
CA ASP A 288 -9.67 -18.13 -14.70
C ASP A 288 -10.66 -18.64 -13.63
N PRO A 289 -10.86 -17.94 -12.51
CA PRO A 289 -11.69 -18.42 -11.40
C PRO A 289 -13.18 -18.53 -11.76
N ILE A 290 -13.63 -17.88 -12.84
CA ILE A 290 -15.03 -17.87 -13.28
C ILE A 290 -15.22 -18.75 -14.50
N SER A 291 -14.44 -18.52 -15.57
CA SER A 291 -14.60 -19.26 -16.82
C SER A 291 -13.95 -20.65 -16.80
N CYS A 292 -13.10 -20.91 -15.80
CA CYS A 292 -12.27 -22.10 -15.67
C CYS A 292 -11.28 -22.30 -16.83
N LEU A 293 -11.09 -21.29 -17.70
CA LEU A 293 -10.14 -21.31 -18.81
C LEU A 293 -8.71 -21.39 -18.28
N GLN A 294 -7.89 -22.23 -18.93
CA GLN A 294 -6.48 -22.38 -18.61
C GLN A 294 -5.63 -21.49 -19.52
N SER A 295 -4.75 -20.70 -18.91
CA SER A 295 -3.67 -19.98 -19.58
C SER A 295 -2.34 -20.59 -19.19
N SER A 296 -1.35 -20.56 -20.08
CA SER A 296 -0.01 -21.09 -19.79
C SER A 296 1.07 -20.18 -20.33
N PHE A 297 2.12 -20.02 -19.54
CA PHE A 297 3.22 -19.10 -19.82
C PHE A 297 4.55 -19.80 -19.60
N THR A 298 5.41 -19.78 -20.61
CA THR A 298 6.80 -20.25 -20.48
C THR A 298 7.68 -19.08 -20.04
N LEU A 299 8.40 -19.27 -18.94
CA LEU A 299 9.49 -18.44 -18.49
C LEU A 299 10.80 -19.13 -18.86
N GLY A 300 11.72 -18.38 -19.49
CA GLY A 300 13.07 -18.84 -19.77
C GLY A 300 13.92 -18.93 -18.50
N CYS A 301 15.03 -19.68 -18.60
CA CYS A 301 16.05 -19.69 -17.54
C CYS A 301 16.66 -18.29 -17.36
N PHE A 302 16.72 -17.82 -16.12
CA PHE A 302 17.08 -16.46 -15.72
C PHE A 302 16.20 -15.35 -16.31
N GLU A 303 14.98 -15.66 -16.75
CA GLU A 303 14.01 -14.63 -17.11
C GLU A 303 13.51 -13.93 -15.84
N ALA A 304 13.57 -12.60 -15.84
CA ALA A 304 13.11 -11.76 -14.75
C ALA A 304 11.67 -11.31 -14.96
N VAL A 305 10.85 -11.43 -13.91
CA VAL A 305 9.53 -10.84 -13.80
C VAL A 305 9.62 -9.72 -12.77
N GLN A 306 9.40 -8.48 -13.18
CA GLN A 306 9.37 -7.36 -12.24
C GLN A 306 8.10 -7.46 -11.38
N THR A 307 8.22 -7.28 -10.07
CA THR A 307 7.08 -7.38 -9.16
C THR A 307 6.82 -6.10 -8.38
N GLU A 308 7.79 -5.20 -8.34
CA GLU A 308 7.67 -3.92 -7.64
C GLU A 308 8.58 -2.87 -8.25
N THR A 309 8.13 -1.62 -8.13
CA THR A 309 8.95 -0.43 -8.24
C THR A 309 8.74 0.34 -6.94
N SER A 310 9.81 0.86 -6.33
CA SER A 310 9.72 1.80 -5.22
C SER A 310 10.58 3.02 -5.55
N GLN A 311 9.93 4.01 -6.16
CA GLN A 311 10.50 5.28 -6.55
C GLN A 311 11.03 6.03 -5.32
N LYS A 312 12.24 6.57 -5.44
CA LYS A 312 12.87 7.48 -4.47
C LYS A 312 12.90 8.88 -5.04
N TYR A 313 12.75 9.88 -4.18
CA TYR A 313 12.46 11.23 -4.61
C TYR A 313 13.55 12.21 -4.17
N THR A 314 13.91 13.13 -5.05
CA THR A 314 14.64 14.34 -4.66
C THR A 314 13.64 15.44 -4.25
N GLU A 315 14.10 16.49 -3.57
CA GLU A 315 13.26 17.65 -3.29
C GLU A 315 12.71 18.31 -4.56
N ALA A 316 13.46 18.25 -5.66
CA ALA A 316 13.02 18.75 -6.96
C ALA A 316 11.89 17.89 -7.54
N ASP A 317 11.95 16.57 -7.40
CA ASP A 317 10.89 15.65 -7.84
C ASP A 317 9.60 15.88 -7.06
N ILE A 318 9.69 16.06 -5.73
CA ILE A 318 8.53 16.36 -4.87
C ILE A 318 7.87 17.67 -5.29
N LYS A 319 8.68 18.70 -5.57
CA LYS A 319 8.18 20.00 -6.04
C LYS A 319 7.54 19.93 -7.43
N ASP A 320 8.13 19.17 -8.35
CA ASP A 320 7.55 18.91 -9.68
C ASP A 320 6.21 18.20 -9.57
N LEU A 321 6.13 17.14 -8.76
CA LEU A 321 4.89 16.39 -8.53
C LEU A 321 3.79 17.27 -7.95
N ALA A 322 4.07 18.05 -6.90
CA ALA A 322 3.10 18.97 -6.32
C ALA A 322 2.55 19.93 -7.39
N SER A 323 3.45 20.59 -8.14
CA SER A 323 3.07 21.54 -9.19
C SER A 323 2.24 20.90 -10.31
N ARG A 324 2.65 19.73 -10.81
CA ARG A 324 1.96 19.03 -11.90
C ARG A 324 0.61 18.46 -11.49
N SER A 325 0.39 18.28 -10.19
CA SER A 325 -0.85 17.73 -9.64
C SER A 325 -1.80 18.79 -9.07
N GLY A 326 -1.49 20.09 -9.21
CA GLY A 326 -2.36 21.18 -8.78
C GLY A 326 -2.32 21.43 -7.26
N PHE A 327 -1.17 21.17 -6.67
CA PHE A 327 -0.87 21.43 -5.28
C PHE A 327 0.32 22.38 -5.12
N ARG A 328 0.36 23.05 -3.98
CA ARG A 328 1.52 23.79 -3.49
C ARG A 328 2.01 23.20 -2.18
N ILE A 329 3.32 23.13 -2.01
CA ILE A 329 3.94 22.69 -0.75
C ILE A 329 3.78 23.81 0.29
N GLU A 330 3.20 23.46 1.45
CA GLU A 330 3.09 24.33 2.64
C GLU A 330 4.28 24.12 3.58
N ALA A 331 4.60 22.86 3.86
CA ALA A 331 5.67 22.49 4.78
C ALA A 331 6.24 21.12 4.44
N ASN A 332 7.50 20.89 4.82
CA ASN A 332 8.14 19.58 4.79
C ASN A 332 8.62 19.24 6.18
N PHE A 333 8.34 18.02 6.62
CA PHE A 333 8.83 17.45 7.87
C PHE A 333 9.78 16.32 7.50
N GLN A 334 11.00 16.34 8.03
CA GLN A 334 12.04 15.35 7.73
C GLN A 334 12.49 14.67 9.01
N ASP A 335 12.94 13.42 8.89
CA ASP A 335 13.62 12.72 9.96
C ASP A 335 15.03 13.28 10.18
N SER A 336 15.63 12.99 11.34
CA SER A 336 16.94 13.51 11.71
C SER A 336 18.08 13.14 10.75
N ARG A 337 17.91 12.08 9.93
CA ARG A 337 18.92 11.65 8.95
C ARG A 337 18.69 12.26 7.57
N GLY A 338 17.54 12.91 7.32
CA GLY A 338 17.16 13.43 6.00
C GLY A 338 16.91 12.33 4.97
N TYR A 339 16.33 11.22 5.41
CA TYR A 339 16.11 10.02 4.59
C TYR A 339 14.68 9.93 4.07
N PHE A 340 13.74 10.51 4.79
CA PHE A 340 12.31 10.48 4.50
C PHE A 340 11.74 11.89 4.71
N THR A 341 10.70 12.23 3.97
CA THR A 341 9.95 13.46 4.24
C THR A 341 8.45 13.23 4.18
N ASP A 342 7.74 13.71 5.19
CA ASP A 342 6.30 13.96 5.10
C ASP A 342 6.09 15.38 4.61
N SER A 343 5.55 15.52 3.41
CA SER A 343 5.32 16.80 2.77
C SER A 343 3.85 17.17 2.88
N LEU A 344 3.57 18.33 3.47
CA LEU A 344 2.23 18.89 3.58
C LEU A 344 1.96 19.80 2.40
N TRP A 345 0.97 19.42 1.60
CA TRP A 345 0.56 20.12 0.40
C TRP A 345 -0.84 20.71 0.59
N ILE A 346 -1.08 21.86 -0.04
CA ILE A 346 -2.38 22.50 -0.13
C ILE A 346 -2.89 22.47 -1.56
N ALA A 347 -4.16 22.15 -1.73
CA ALA A 347 -4.84 22.20 -3.01
C ALA A 347 -5.01 23.66 -3.47
N ASP A 348 -4.43 24.02 -4.62
CA ASP A 348 -4.49 25.40 -5.16
C ASP A 348 -5.93 25.85 -5.46
N ASP A 349 -6.19 27.15 -5.54
CA ASP A 349 -7.49 27.65 -6.04
C ASP A 349 -7.63 27.28 -7.54
N ARG A 350 -8.76 26.66 -7.93
CA ARG A 350 -9.02 26.22 -9.32
C ARG A 350 -9.30 27.38 -10.27
#